data_AF-T1AGB2-F1
#
_entry.id   AF-T1AGB2-F1
#
_cell.length_a   1.000
_cell.length_b   1.000
_cell.length_c   1.000
_cell.angle_alpha   90.00
_cell.angle_beta   90.00
_cell.angle_gamma   90.00
#
_symmetry.space_group_name_H-M   'P 1'
#
loop_
_entity.id
_entity.type
_entity.pdbx_description
1 polymer ?
#
loop_
_entity_poly.entity_id
_entity_poly.type
_entity_poly.pdbx_seq_one_letter_code
_entity_poly.pdbx_strand_id
1 'polypeptide(L)'
;MLQRPQANAGEITKTSNSHARRVLVEAAWNYRFPARMSAILQRRQAVQPKPARQIAWKTQLRLAKRYRHLSVRKLAMNRICVAIARELPGFIWDIARQVKPSNT
;
A
#
# COMPACT_ATOMS: atom_id res chain seq x y z
N MET A 1 31.19 5.01 6.19
CA MET A 1 30.29 4.24 5.29
C MET A 1 29.40 3.34 6.13
N LEU A 2 28.17 3.75 6.45
CA LEU A 2 27.22 2.94 7.22
C LEU A 2 26.46 2.01 6.28
N GLN A 3 26.73 0.71 6.36
CA GLN A 3 25.97 -0.34 5.69
C GLN A 3 24.55 -0.37 6.28
N ARG A 4 23.53 -0.16 5.44
CA ARG A 4 22.13 -0.36 5.85
C ARG A 4 21.90 -1.86 6.02
N PRO A 5 21.41 -2.35 7.17
CA PRO A 5 21.10 -3.76 7.33
C PRO A 5 20.02 -4.14 6.31
N GLN A 6 20.31 -5.18 5.53
CA GLN A 6 19.37 -5.75 4.58
C GLN A 6 18.31 -6.51 5.38
N ALA A 7 17.17 -5.86 5.63
CA ALA A 7 16.04 -6.52 6.27
C ALA A 7 15.54 -7.63 5.35
N ASN A 8 15.89 -8.88 5.68
CA ASN A 8 15.35 -10.06 5.05
C ASN A 8 13.85 -10.13 5.38
N ALA A 9 13.01 -9.76 4.42
CA ALA A 9 11.58 -9.97 4.56
C ALA A 9 11.35 -11.48 4.60
N GLY A 10 10.99 -12.01 5.77
CA GLY A 10 10.67 -13.42 5.95
C GLY A 10 9.65 -13.92 4.93
N GLU A 11 9.58 -15.25 4.78
CA GLU A 11 8.61 -15.91 3.91
C GLU A 11 7.17 -15.45 4.22
N ILE A 12 6.27 -15.66 3.26
CA ILE A 12 4.85 -15.35 3.47
C ILE A 12 4.32 -16.31 4.53
N THR A 13 4.25 -15.87 5.80
CA THR A 13 3.52 -16.60 6.83
C THR A 13 2.10 -16.86 6.32
N LYS A 14 1.78 -18.13 6.08
CA LYS A 14 0.43 -18.56 5.69
C LYS A 14 -0.56 -18.42 6.86
N THR A 15 -0.05 -18.37 8.10
CA THR A 15 -0.76 -18.15 9.36
C THR A 15 -1.21 -16.69 9.55
N SER A 16 -1.98 -16.15 8.61
CA SER A 16 -2.63 -14.84 8.74
C SER A 16 -4.07 -14.94 8.25
N ASN A 17 -4.89 -13.93 8.54
CA ASN A 17 -6.25 -13.82 8.02
C ASN A 17 -6.23 -13.90 6.48
N SER A 18 -6.73 -15.02 5.94
CA SER A 18 -6.78 -15.31 4.50
C SER A 18 -7.63 -14.30 3.74
N HIS A 19 -8.71 -13.82 4.35
CA HIS A 19 -9.57 -12.80 3.77
C HIS A 19 -8.82 -11.46 3.66
N ALA A 20 -8.15 -11.03 4.73
CA ALA A 20 -7.34 -9.80 4.69
C ALA A 20 -6.23 -9.89 3.63
N ARG A 21 -5.55 -11.04 3.52
CA ARG A 21 -4.54 -11.27 2.48
C ARG A 21 -5.14 -11.13 1.08
N ARG A 22 -6.31 -11.73 0.83
CA ARG A 22 -7.00 -11.64 -0.46
C ARG A 22 -7.33 -10.19 -0.80
N VAL A 23 -7.93 -9.45 0.13
CA VAL A 23 -8.28 -8.03 -0.05
C VAL A 23 -7.05 -7.18 -0.37
N LEU A 24 -5.93 -7.40 0.34
CA LEU A 24 -4.68 -6.66 0.09
C LEU A 24 -4.09 -6.98 -1.29
N VAL A 25 -4.16 -8.24 -1.72
CA VAL A 25 -3.69 -8.65 -3.05
C VAL A 25 -4.58 -8.05 -4.14
N GLU A 26 -5.90 -8.11 -3.99
CA GLU A 26 -6.86 -7.48 -4.91
C GLU A 26 -6.64 -5.97 -5.01
N ALA A 27 -6.47 -5.29 -3.87
CA ALA A 27 -6.12 -3.87 -3.84
C ALA A 27 -4.80 -3.61 -4.58
N ALA A 28 -3.82 -4.51 -4.46
CA ALA A 28 -2.52 -4.37 -5.10
C ALA A 28 -2.58 -4.32 -6.63
N TRP A 29 -3.58 -4.97 -7.26
CA TRP A 29 -3.80 -4.92 -8.71
C TRP A 29 -4.10 -3.51 -9.22
N ASN A 30 -4.63 -2.62 -8.38
CA ASN A 30 -4.93 -1.24 -8.78
C ASN A 30 -3.66 -0.38 -8.95
N TYR A 31 -2.55 -0.74 -8.30
CA TYR A 31 -1.29 0.02 -8.42
C TYR A 31 -0.53 -0.21 -9.73
N ARG A 32 -1.05 -1.07 -10.63
CA ARG A 32 -0.56 -1.15 -12.02
C ARG A 32 -0.82 0.13 -12.80
N PHE A 33 -1.84 0.88 -12.40
CA PHE A 33 -2.22 2.13 -13.03
C PHE A 33 -1.45 3.32 -12.42
N PRO A 34 -1.25 4.41 -13.18
CA PRO A 34 -0.65 5.63 -12.66
C PRO A 34 -1.42 6.16 -11.44
N ALA A 35 -0.69 6.72 -10.47
CA ALA A 35 -1.29 7.38 -9.33
C ALA A 35 -2.12 8.58 -9.81
N ARG A 36 -3.44 8.49 -9.67
CA ARG A 36 -4.39 9.52 -10.08
C ARG A 36 -5.48 9.66 -9.02
N MET A 37 -5.92 10.89 -8.81
CA MET A 37 -7.03 11.22 -7.92
C MET A 37 -8.17 11.83 -8.75
N SER A 38 -9.19 11.03 -9.05
CA SER A 38 -10.36 11.50 -9.79
C SER A 38 -11.20 12.48 -8.96
N ALA A 39 -12.03 13.30 -9.61
CA ALA A 39 -12.91 14.25 -8.92
C ALA A 39 -13.81 13.57 -7.87
N ILE A 40 -14.31 12.36 -8.17
CA ILE A 40 -15.12 11.56 -7.24
C ILE A 40 -14.30 11.16 -6.01
N LEU A 41 -13.05 10.70 -6.19
CA LEU A 41 -12.17 10.35 -5.08
C LEU A 41 -11.80 11.57 -4.24
N GLN A 42 -11.55 12.71 -4.87
CA GLN A 42 -11.27 13.96 -4.16
C GLN A 42 -12.45 14.39 -3.27
N ARG A 43 -13.69 14.32 -3.79
CA ARG A 43 -14.90 14.60 -2.99
C ARG A 43 -15.04 13.65 -1.80
N ARG A 44 -14.83 12.34 -2.00
CA ARG A 44 -14.86 11.34 -0.91
C ARG A 44 -13.78 11.58 0.13
N GLN A 45 -12.60 12.03 -0.30
CA GLN A 45 -11.50 12.33 0.60
C GLN A 45 -11.67 13.67 1.33
N ALA A 46 -12.51 14.59 0.84
CA ALA A 46 -12.66 15.93 1.43
C ALA A 46 -13.10 15.89 2.91
N VAL A 47 -13.92 14.90 3.28
CA VAL A 47 -14.38 14.69 4.66
C VAL A 47 -13.36 13.96 5.55
N GLN A 48 -12.25 13.49 4.98
CA GLN A 48 -11.23 12.73 5.70
C GLN A 48 -10.15 13.63 6.30
N PRO A 49 -9.55 13.24 7.45
CA PRO A 49 -8.46 13.97 8.08
C PRO A 49 -7.33 14.27 7.09
N LYS A 50 -6.86 15.52 7.07
CA LYS A 50 -5.68 15.95 6.28
C LYS A 50 -4.47 15.00 6.44
N PRO A 51 -4.06 14.60 7.67
CA PRO A 51 -2.96 13.65 7.86
C PRO A 51 -3.18 12.32 7.11
N ALA A 52 -4.36 11.72 7.24
CA ALA A 52 -4.70 10.47 6.56
C ALA A 52 -4.63 10.61 5.03
N ARG A 53 -5.13 11.72 4.47
CA ARG A 53 -5.04 12.01 3.03
C ARG A 53 -3.60 12.13 2.52
N GLN A 54 -2.73 12.80 3.27
CA GLN A 54 -1.33 12.97 2.89
C GLN A 54 -0.60 11.63 2.86
N ILE A 55 -0.80 10.79 3.88
CA ILE A 55 -0.20 9.45 3.93
C ILE A 55 -0.75 8.57 2.81
N ALA A 56 -2.07 8.60 2.56
CA ALA A 56 -2.67 7.87 1.45
C ALA A 56 -2.07 8.27 0.09
N TRP A 57 -1.89 9.57 -0.16
CA TRP A 57 -1.30 10.06 -1.41
C TRP A 57 0.17 9.64 -1.58
N LYS A 58 0.98 9.83 -0.52
CA LYS A 58 2.39 9.40 -0.50
C LYS A 58 2.51 7.89 -0.76
N THR A 59 1.63 7.11 -0.16
CA THR A 59 1.54 5.66 -0.36
C THR A 59 1.22 5.32 -1.81
N GLN A 60 0.22 5.97 -2.42
CA GLN A 60 -0.17 5.72 -3.80
C GLN A 60 0.99 6.00 -4.77
N LEU A 61 1.69 7.11 -4.61
CA LEU A 61 2.85 7.46 -5.42
C LEU A 61 3.98 6.43 -5.28
N ARG A 62 4.29 6.01 -4.04
CA ARG A 62 5.34 5.04 -3.76
C ARG A 62 5.02 3.66 -4.34
N LEU A 63 3.81 3.15 -4.12
CA LEU A 63 3.41 1.82 -4.58
C LEU A 63 3.29 1.75 -6.10
N ALA A 64 2.76 2.79 -6.76
CA ALA A 64 2.76 2.87 -8.22
C ALA A 64 4.19 2.94 -8.79
N LYS A 65 5.10 3.68 -8.14
CA LYS A 65 6.53 3.70 -8.51
C LYS A 65 7.18 2.33 -8.34
N ARG A 66 6.89 1.63 -7.24
CA ARG A 66 7.41 0.27 -6.99
C ARG A 66 6.87 -0.73 -8.02
N TYR A 67 5.59 -0.66 -8.34
CA TYR A 67 5.01 -1.48 -9.40
C TYR A 67 5.78 -1.31 -10.71
N ARG A 68 5.98 -0.05 -11.16
CA ARG A 68 6.73 0.25 -12.38
C ARG A 68 8.16 -0.27 -12.31
N HIS A 69 8.86 -0.05 -11.20
CA HIS A 69 10.23 -0.54 -11.04
C HIS A 69 10.33 -2.06 -11.15
N LEU A 70 9.42 -2.81 -10.51
CA LEU A 70 9.40 -4.27 -10.58
C LEU A 70 8.95 -4.77 -11.96
N SER A 71 8.07 -4.03 -12.64
CA SER A 71 7.61 -4.34 -13.99
C SER A 71 8.73 -4.18 -15.02
N VAL A 72 9.55 -3.12 -14.91
CA VAL A 72 10.75 -2.91 -15.75
C VAL A 72 11.74 -4.08 -15.59
N ARG A 73 11.81 -4.67 -14.40
CA ARG A 73 12.61 -5.89 -14.12
C ARG A 73 11.98 -7.19 -14.64
N LYS A 74 10.88 -7.10 -15.40
CA LYS A 74 10.17 -8.24 -16.00
C LYS A 74 9.72 -9.31 -14.99
N LEU A 75 9.46 -8.90 -13.75
CA LEU A 75 8.88 -9.80 -12.74
C LEU A 75 7.44 -10.14 -13.12
N ALA A 76 7.03 -11.40 -12.90
CA ALA A 76 5.65 -11.83 -13.11
C ALA A 76 4.67 -10.97 -12.31
N MET A 77 3.56 -10.56 -12.92
CA MET A 77 2.58 -9.64 -12.31
C MET A 77 2.14 -10.08 -10.91
N ASN A 78 1.87 -11.38 -10.75
CA ASN A 78 1.47 -11.97 -9.47
C ASN A 78 2.53 -11.73 -8.37
N ARG A 79 3.83 -11.84 -8.70
CA ARG A 79 4.92 -11.55 -7.75
C ARG A 79 4.98 -10.07 -7.40
N ILE A 80 4.73 -9.18 -8.37
CA ILE A 80 4.68 -7.73 -8.14
C ILE A 80 3.51 -7.39 -7.21
N CYS A 81 2.31 -7.89 -7.49
CA CYS A 81 1.12 -7.68 -6.67
C CYS A 81 1.34 -8.18 -5.24
N VAL A 82 1.93 -9.36 -5.06
CA VAL A 82 2.28 -9.89 -3.73
C VAL A 82 3.29 -9.00 -3.00
N ALA A 83 4.32 -8.49 -3.71
CA ALA A 83 5.29 -7.58 -3.10
C ALA A 83 4.65 -6.26 -2.65
N ILE A 84 3.71 -5.72 -3.43
CA ILE A 84 2.96 -4.51 -3.07
C ILE A 84 2.01 -4.77 -1.91
N ALA A 85 1.29 -5.90 -1.94
CA ALA A 85 0.39 -6.31 -0.86
C ALA A 85 1.11 -6.51 0.48
N ARG A 86 2.42 -6.78 0.47
CA ARG A 86 3.25 -6.83 1.69
C ARG A 86 3.54 -5.46 2.28
N GLU A 87 3.67 -4.42 1.45
CA GLU A 87 3.91 -3.06 1.94
C GLU A 87 2.63 -2.35 2.35
N LEU A 88 1.50 -2.68 1.71
CA LEU A 88 0.21 -2.00 1.91
C LEU A 88 -0.28 -1.95 3.38
N PRO A 89 -0.20 -3.03 4.18
CA PRO A 89 -0.61 -3.02 5.59
C PRO A 89 0.13 -2.01 6.46
N GLY A 90 1.42 -1.78 6.18
CA GLY A 90 2.21 -0.80 6.94
C GLY A 90 1.65 0.61 6.79
N PHE A 91 1.16 0.96 5.60
CA PHE A 91 0.52 2.26 5.36
C PHE A 91 -0.89 2.33 5.95
N ILE A 92 -1.66 1.23 5.90
CA ILE A 92 -2.97 1.16 6.55
C ILE A 92 -2.81 1.40 8.05
N TRP A 93 -1.81 0.77 8.69
CA TRP A 93 -1.47 1.00 10.09
C TRP A 93 -1.08 2.45 10.35
N ASP A 94 -0.26 3.06 9.49
CA ASP A 94 0.16 4.46 9.65
C ASP A 94 -1.01 5.44 9.54
N ILE A 95 -2.00 5.15 8.69
CA ILE A 95 -3.26 5.89 8.64
C ILE A 95 -4.08 5.65 9.91
N ALA A 96 -4.24 4.40 10.33
CA ALA A 96 -5.01 4.04 11.51
C ALA A 96 -4.51 4.74 12.78
N ARG A 97 -3.19 4.91 12.94
CA ARG A 97 -2.61 5.67 14.06
C ARG A 97 -2.94 7.16 14.06
N GLN A 98 -3.28 7.74 12.90
CA GLN A 98 -3.64 9.15 12.78
C GLN A 98 -5.14 9.39 12.93
N VAL A 99 -5.96 8.34 12.83
CA VAL A 99 -7.40 8.41 13.04
C VAL A 99 -7.66 7.97 14.48
N LYS A 100 -7.96 8.93 15.37
CA LYS A 100 -8.45 8.56 16.71
C LYS A 100 -9.74 7.75 16.53
N PRO A 101 -9.92 6.61 17.20
CA PRO A 101 -11.21 5.94 17.21
C PRO A 101 -12.22 6.92 17.79
N SER A 102 -13.31 7.13 17.07
CA SER A 102 -14.46 7.88 17.58
C SER A 102 -15.01 7.06 18.76
N ASN A 103 -14.64 7.44 19.98
CA ASN A 103 -15.20 6.87 21.19
C ASN A 103 -16.70 7.24 21.17
N THR A 104 -17.53 6.28 20.77
CA THR A 104 -18.97 6.29 21.00
C THR A 104 -19.19 5.56 22.30
#